data_AF-A0A839K276-F1
#
_entry.id   AF-A0A839K276-F1
#
_cell.length_a   1.000
_cell.length_b   1.000
_cell.length_c   1.000
_cell.angle_alpha   90.00
_cell.angle_beta   90.00
_cell.angle_gamma   90.00
#
_symmetry.space_group_name_H-M   'P 1'
#
loop_
_entity.id
_entity.type
_entity.pdbx_description
1 polymer ?
#
loop_
_entity_poly.entity_id
_entity_poly.type
_entity_poly.pdbx_seq_one_letter_code
_entity_poly.pdbx_strand_id
1 'polypeptide(L)'
;MKKKPFAFRISESTYQTLKQKSKRGKVTMTEFLERAITDKEIVVVDGMQELISELKAIGRNLNQLTTLANMGKVDAVYLAETKAQLSGIYEKLSALCEVNR
;
A
#
# COMPACT_ATOMS: atom_id res chain seq x y z
N MET A 1 30.39 22.78 1.29
CA MET A 1 29.46 23.69 0.59
C MET A 1 28.53 22.87 -0.28
N LYS A 2 27.20 23.03 -0.17
CA LYS A 2 26.22 22.33 -1.03
C LYS A 2 26.33 22.89 -2.46
N LYS A 3 26.45 22.03 -3.48
CA LYS A 3 26.80 22.43 -4.86
C LYS A 3 25.69 22.25 -5.90
N LYS A 4 24.60 21.55 -5.58
CA LYS A 4 23.55 21.19 -6.55
C LYS A 4 22.25 21.94 -6.23
N PRO A 5 21.73 22.79 -7.13
CA PRO A 5 20.41 23.40 -6.96
C PRO A 5 19.31 22.34 -7.19
N PHE A 6 18.24 22.40 -6.39
CA PHE A 6 17.06 21.55 -6.51
C PHE A 6 15.82 22.44 -6.54
N ALA A 7 15.08 22.44 -7.65
CA ALA A 7 13.91 23.28 -7.86
C ALA A 7 12.69 22.42 -8.15
N PHE A 8 11.58 22.70 -7.48
CA PHE A 8 10.29 22.07 -7.71
C PHE A 8 9.18 23.10 -7.50
N ARG A 9 8.03 22.89 -8.17
CA ARG A 9 6.87 23.77 -8.05
C ARG A 9 6.00 23.30 -6.89
N ILE A 10 5.49 24.25 -6.10
CA ILE A 10 4.56 24.01 -4.99
C ILE A 10 3.49 25.10 -5.00
N SER A 11 2.34 24.80 -4.39
CA SER A 11 1.33 25.81 -4.14
C SER A 11 1.82 26.83 -3.10
N GLU A 12 1.28 28.04 -3.16
CA GLU A 12 1.55 29.08 -2.16
C GLU A 12 1.17 28.62 -0.75
N SER A 13 0.04 27.93 -0.59
CA SER A 13 -0.40 27.35 0.68
C SER A 13 0.62 26.35 1.27
N THR A 14 1.21 25.52 0.42
CA THR A 14 2.23 24.55 0.81
C THR A 14 3.52 25.27 1.19
N TYR A 15 3.93 26.28 0.41
CA TYR A 15 5.11 27.08 0.71
C TYR A 15 5.02 27.75 2.10
N GLN A 16 3.88 28.38 2.42
CA GLN A 16 3.68 28.99 3.73
C GLN A 16 3.73 27.98 4.87
N THR A 17 3.14 26.79 4.67
CA THR A 17 3.19 25.70 5.65
C THR A 17 4.63 25.23 5.91
N LEU A 18 5.41 24.99 4.85
CA LEU A 18 6.82 24.60 4.95
C LEU A 18 7.65 25.69 5.63
N LYS A 19 7.38 26.96 5.32
CA LYS A 19 8.07 28.13 5.89
C LYS A 19 7.80 28.28 7.38
N GLN A 20 6.55 28.05 7.82
CA GLN A 20 6.21 28.06 9.24
C GLN A 20 6.91 26.90 9.98
N LYS A 21 6.91 25.69 9.39
CA LYS A 21 7.57 24.52 9.98
C LYS A 21 9.09 24.70 10.10
N SER A 22 9.75 25.25 9.08
CA SER A 22 11.20 25.52 9.13
C SER A 22 11.55 26.56 10.20
N LYS A 23 10.77 27.66 10.30
CA LYS A 23 10.93 28.67 11.36
C LYS A 23 10.77 28.07 12.75
N ARG A 24 9.74 27.24 12.97
CA ARG A 24 9.51 26.56 14.25
C ARG A 24 10.68 25.65 14.64
N GLY A 25 11.29 24.99 13.66
CA GLY A 25 12.48 24.17 13.84
C GLY A 25 13.81 24.93 13.96
N LYS A 26 13.80 26.28 13.81
CA LYS A 26 15.00 27.13 13.78
C LYS A 26 16.05 26.68 12.76
N VAL A 27 15.59 26.16 11.61
CA VAL A 27 16.44 25.67 10.51
C VAL A 27 16.08 26.39 9.21
N THR A 28 17.00 26.37 8.25
CA THR A 28 16.71 26.87 6.90
C THR A 28 15.66 26.02 6.20
N MET A 29 14.99 26.58 5.18
CA MET A 29 14.04 25.83 4.35
C MET A 29 14.69 24.58 3.75
N THR A 30 15.93 24.69 3.27
CA THR A 30 16.68 23.58 2.68
C THR A 30 16.96 22.48 3.69
N GLU A 31 17.44 22.82 4.90
CA GLU A 31 17.68 21.82 5.96
C GLU A 31 16.39 21.15 6.42
N PHE A 32 15.30 21.92 6.55
CA PHE A 32 14.00 21.36 6.88
C PHE A 32 13.54 20.35 5.84
N LEU A 33 13.61 20.72 4.56
CA LEU A 33 13.20 19.84 3.46
C LEU A 33 14.06 18.60 3.38
N GLU A 34 15.39 18.73 3.48
CA GLU A 34 16.31 17.59 3.48
C GLU A 34 15.95 16.60 4.59
N ARG A 35 15.82 17.05 5.85
CA ARG A 35 15.40 16.15 6.95
C ARG A 35 14.03 15.52 6.68
N ALA A 36 13.07 16.33 6.24
CA ALA A 36 11.70 15.88 6.03
C ALA A 36 11.55 14.85 4.90
N ILE A 37 12.47 14.81 3.94
CA ILE A 37 12.47 13.85 2.82
C ILE A 37 13.46 12.70 3.00
N THR A 38 14.55 12.87 3.76
CA THR A 38 15.52 11.79 4.00
C THR A 38 15.10 10.83 5.09
N ASP A 39 14.32 11.30 6.07
CA ASP A 39 13.93 10.49 7.24
C ASP A 39 12.64 9.67 6.99
N LYS A 40 12.12 9.72 5.76
CA LYS A 40 10.94 8.94 5.37
C LYS A 40 11.36 7.68 4.64
N GLU A 41 10.97 6.54 5.20
CA GLU A 41 11.07 5.27 4.50
C GLU A 41 10.17 5.29 3.26
N ILE A 42 10.74 5.00 2.10
CA ILE A 42 9.99 4.79 0.87
C ILE A 42 9.77 3.30 0.74
N VAL A 43 8.54 2.85 1.01
CA VAL A 43 8.15 1.45 0.84
C VAL A 43 7.70 1.24 -0.60
N VAL A 44 8.46 0.46 -1.36
CA VAL A 44 8.07 0.00 -2.71
C VAL A 44 7.41 -1.36 -2.57
N VAL A 45 6.13 -1.46 -2.93
CA VAL A 45 5.40 -2.72 -2.94
C VAL A 45 5.31 -3.22 -4.38
N ASP A 46 6.17 -4.17 -4.72
CA ASP A 46 6.19 -4.83 -6.03
C ASP A 46 5.38 -6.14 -6.01
N GLY A 47 5.02 -6.67 -7.17
CA GLY A 47 4.32 -7.97 -7.27
C GLY A 47 2.80 -7.92 -7.00
N MET A 48 2.21 -6.73 -6.89
CA MET A 48 0.80 -6.55 -6.56
C MET A 48 -0.13 -7.08 -7.65
N GLN A 49 0.25 -6.95 -8.92
CA GLN A 49 -0.56 -7.42 -10.05
C GLN A 49 -0.59 -8.94 -10.13
N GLU A 50 0.54 -9.58 -9.86
CA GLU A 50 0.73 -11.02 -9.77
C GLU A 50 -0.13 -11.58 -8.64
N LEU A 51 -0.10 -10.95 -7.46
CA LEU A 51 -0.97 -11.30 -6.33
C LEU A 51 -2.45 -11.24 -6.70
N ILE A 52 -2.89 -10.18 -7.39
CA ILE A 52 -4.27 -10.03 -7.87
C ILE A 52 -4.61 -11.15 -8.87
N SER A 53 -3.69 -11.50 -9.76
CA SER A 53 -3.89 -12.58 -10.75
C SER A 53 -4.11 -13.94 -10.08
N GLU A 54 -3.27 -14.29 -9.11
CA GLU A 54 -3.38 -15.53 -8.32
C GLU A 54 -4.68 -15.55 -7.51
N LEU A 55 -5.06 -14.43 -6.88
CA LEU A 55 -6.32 -14.32 -6.15
C LEU A 55 -7.53 -14.54 -7.07
N LYS A 56 -7.50 -13.98 -8.28
CA LYS A 56 -8.54 -14.24 -9.29
C LYS A 56 -8.56 -15.71 -9.72
N ALA A 57 -7.40 -16.37 -9.81
CA ALA A 57 -7.33 -17.79 -10.13
C ALA A 57 -7.97 -18.65 -9.05
N ILE A 58 -7.69 -18.36 -7.77
CA ILE A 58 -8.34 -19.01 -6.63
C ILE A 58 -9.86 -18.80 -6.70
N GLY A 59 -10.32 -17.57 -6.95
CA GLY A 59 -11.76 -17.28 -7.09
C GLY A 59 -12.43 -18.05 -8.23
N ARG A 60 -11.75 -18.21 -9.38
CA ARG A 60 -12.26 -19.03 -10.49
C ARG A 60 -12.38 -20.50 -10.10
N ASN A 61 -11.36 -21.06 -9.44
CA ASN A 61 -11.39 -22.45 -8.99
C ASN A 61 -12.51 -22.68 -7.96
N LEU A 62 -12.71 -21.74 -7.04
CA LEU A 62 -13.83 -21.79 -6.09
C LEU A 62 -15.19 -21.80 -6.79
N ASN A 63 -15.38 -20.94 -7.79
CA ASN A 63 -16.62 -20.91 -8.58
C ASN A 63 -16.88 -22.23 -9.32
N GLN A 64 -15.83 -22.89 -9.81
CA GLN A 64 -15.96 -24.19 -10.46
C GLN A 64 -16.37 -25.27 -9.45
N LEU A 65 -15.73 -25.32 -8.29
CA LEU A 65 -16.04 -26.28 -7.24
C LEU A 65 -17.48 -26.11 -6.73
N THR A 66 -17.94 -24.87 -6.49
CA THR A 66 -19.33 -24.61 -6.08
C THR A 66 -20.33 -24.96 -7.18
N THR A 67 -19.99 -24.73 -8.45
CA THR A 67 -20.82 -25.17 -9.58
C THR A 67 -20.95 -26.69 -9.61
N LEU A 68 -19.84 -27.44 -9.44
CA LEU A 68 -19.86 -28.90 -9.41
C LEU A 68 -20.67 -29.45 -8.22
N ALA A 69 -20.53 -28.83 -7.05
CA ALA A 69 -21.32 -29.18 -5.88
C ALA A 69 -22.82 -28.92 -6.10
N ASN A 70 -23.19 -27.77 -6.67
CA ASN A 70 -24.58 -27.46 -7.01
C ASN A 70 -25.17 -28.41 -8.06
N MET A 71 -24.33 -28.97 -8.95
CA MET A 71 -24.73 -30.00 -9.90
C MET A 71 -24.84 -31.41 -9.28
N GLY A 72 -24.55 -31.57 -7.99
CA GLY A 72 -24.51 -32.87 -7.31
C GLY A 72 -23.36 -33.77 -7.79
N LYS A 73 -22.34 -33.20 -8.46
CA LYS A 73 -21.16 -33.96 -8.93
C LYS A 73 -20.10 -34.12 -7.84
N VAL A 74 -20.19 -33.33 -6.78
CA VAL A 74 -19.30 -33.38 -5.61
C VAL A 74 -20.15 -33.20 -4.37
N ASP A 75 -20.02 -34.11 -3.40
CA ASP A 75 -20.85 -34.12 -2.19
C ASP A 75 -20.38 -33.11 -1.12
N ALA A 76 -19.08 -32.83 -1.05
CA ALA A 76 -18.53 -31.86 -0.10
C ALA A 76 -17.25 -31.21 -0.62
N VAL A 77 -17.10 -29.90 -0.39
CA VAL A 77 -15.87 -29.15 -0.65
C VAL A 77 -15.43 -28.47 0.65
N TYR A 78 -14.31 -28.89 1.21
CA TYR A 78 -13.79 -28.38 2.48
C TYR A 78 -13.00 -27.08 2.28
N LEU A 79 -13.69 -25.94 2.36
CA LEU A 79 -13.11 -24.62 2.10
C LEU A 79 -12.84 -23.78 3.35
N ALA A 80 -13.11 -24.32 4.54
CA ALA A 80 -13.04 -23.57 5.79
C ALA A 80 -11.63 -23.01 6.07
N GLU A 81 -10.60 -23.83 5.91
CA GLU A 81 -9.21 -23.42 6.14
C GLU A 81 -8.73 -22.42 5.08
N THR A 82 -9.04 -22.67 3.80
CA THR A 82 -8.74 -21.74 2.70
C THR A 82 -9.40 -20.38 2.91
N LYS A 83 -10.67 -20.36 3.36
CA LYS A 83 -11.38 -19.13 3.70
C LYS A 83 -10.68 -18.40 4.84
N ALA A 84 -10.31 -19.09 5.92
CA ALA A 84 -9.64 -18.48 7.06
C ALA A 84 -8.28 -17.87 6.68
N GLN A 85 -7.47 -18.58 5.90
CA GLN A 85 -6.18 -18.08 5.41
C GLN A 85 -6.36 -16.87 4.48
N LEU A 86 -7.34 -16.91 3.58
CA LEU A 86 -7.62 -15.79 2.67
C LEU A 86 -8.10 -14.54 3.43
N SER A 87 -8.95 -14.72 4.45
CA SER A 87 -9.35 -13.63 5.35
C SER A 87 -8.14 -13.01 6.05
N GLY A 88 -7.22 -13.82 6.57
CA GLY A 88 -5.99 -13.32 7.21
C GLY A 88 -5.07 -12.56 6.24
N ILE A 89 -5.03 -12.95 4.96
CA ILE A 89 -4.31 -12.19 3.92
C ILE A 89 -4.99 -10.83 3.70
N TYR A 90 -6.32 -10.80 3.61
CA TYR A 90 -7.08 -9.57 3.40
C TYR A 90 -6.89 -8.57 4.55
N GLU A 91 -6.91 -9.04 5.80
CA GLU A 91 -6.65 -8.19 6.97
C GLU A 91 -5.26 -7.55 6.93
N LYS A 92 -4.23 -8.34 6.61
CA LYS A 92 -2.84 -7.84 6.48
C LYS A 92 -2.71 -6.84 5.33
N LEU A 93 -3.36 -7.08 4.19
CA LEU A 93 -3.39 -6.14 3.06
C LEU A 93 -4.10 -4.84 3.43
N SER A 94 -5.23 -4.91 4.15
CA SER A 94 -5.94 -3.73 4.64
C SER A 94 -5.07 -2.91 5.58
N ALA A 95 -4.37 -3.55 6.52
CA ALA A 95 -3.44 -2.87 7.42
C ALA A 95 -2.28 -2.19 6.65
N LEU A 96 -1.74 -2.83 5.62
CA LEU A 96 -0.71 -2.21 4.75
C LEU A 96 -1.25 -0.97 4.02
N CYS A 97 -2.51 -0.98 3.58
CA CYS A 97 -3.13 0.19 2.95
C CYS A 97 -3.40 1.34 3.93
N GLU A 98 -3.66 1.05 5.21
CA GLU A 98 -3.89 2.07 6.24
C GLU A 98 -2.61 2.73 6.73
N VAL A 99 -1.49 1.99 6.81
CA VAL A 99 -0.18 2.50 7.24
C VAL A 99 0.46 3.44 6.20
N ASN A 100 0.05 3.35 4.93
CA ASN A 100 0.58 4.16 3.82
C ASN A 100 -0.23 5.45 3.53
N ARG A 101 -1.16 5.84 4.42
CA ARG A 101 -2.01 7.03 4.27
C ARG A 101 -1.58 8.19 5.16
#